data_AF-A0A2V2AJ29-F1
#
_entry.id   AF-A0A2V2AJ29-F1
#
_cell.length_a   1.000
_cell.length_b   1.000
_cell.length_c   1.000
_cell.angle_alpha   90.00
_cell.angle_beta   90.00
_cell.angle_gamma   90.00
#
_symmetry.space_group_name_H-M   'P 1'
#
loop_
_entity.id
_entity.type
_entity.pdbx_description
1 polymer ?
#
loop_
_entity_poly.entity_id
_entity_poly.type
_entity_poly.pdbx_seq_one_letter_code
_entity_poly.pdbx_strand_id
1 'polypeptide(L)'
;MRVWANLVRGSRAVAVHGERVAFYGGYGEERDRLSLGELTDTSVEPTAIGLLTLPDGPAPSRRLVVGRGSRIYVQAEPFTTWGVFDLSD
;
A
#
# COMPACT_ATOMS: atom_id res chain seq x y z
N MET A 1 19.46 -12.43 -1.89
CA MET A 1 18.11 -11.94 -1.50
C MET A 1 18.30 -10.98 -0.35
N ARG A 2 17.81 -9.74 -0.44
CA ARG A 2 17.86 -8.75 0.65
C ARG A 2 16.50 -8.74 1.34
N VAL A 3 16.50 -8.65 2.67
CA VAL A 3 15.28 -8.75 3.50
C VAL A 3 15.29 -7.59 4.49
N TRP A 4 14.17 -6.89 4.62
CA TRP A 4 13.98 -5.80 5.57
C TRP A 4 12.90 -6.16 6.59
N ALA A 5 13.24 -6.06 7.87
CA ALA A 5 12.28 -6.23 8.95
C ALA A 5 11.29 -5.06 8.97
N ASN A 6 10.01 -5.34 9.25
CA ASN A 6 8.99 -4.31 9.43
C ASN A 6 7.93 -4.74 10.45
N LEU A 7 7.23 -3.76 10.99
CA LEU A 7 6.14 -3.96 11.95
C LEU A 7 4.76 -4.00 11.30
N VAL A 8 4.67 -3.86 9.97
CA VAL A 8 3.40 -3.83 9.26
C VAL A 8 2.78 -5.24 9.25
N ARG A 9 1.50 -5.31 9.60
CA ARG A 9 0.71 -6.55 9.62
C ARG A 9 -0.48 -6.44 8.68
N GLY A 10 -0.82 -7.55 8.03
CA GLY A 10 -2.00 -7.65 7.18
C GLY A 10 -1.90 -6.87 5.86
N SER A 11 -0.70 -6.50 5.44
CA SER A 11 -0.49 -5.86 4.13
C SER A 11 -0.94 -6.82 3.01
N ARG A 12 -1.67 -6.28 2.03
CA ARG A 12 -2.14 -7.00 0.84
C ARG A 12 -1.34 -6.62 -0.40
N ALA A 13 -0.68 -5.46 -0.40
CA ALA A 13 0.22 -5.05 -1.46
C ALA A 13 1.36 -4.20 -0.91
N VAL A 14 2.49 -4.27 -1.61
CA VAL A 14 3.69 -3.50 -1.31
C VAL A 14 4.14 -2.80 -2.58
N ALA A 15 4.50 -1.52 -2.45
CA ALA A 15 5.21 -0.76 -3.47
C ALA A 15 6.57 -0.32 -2.93
N VAL A 16 7.60 -0.41 -3.76
CA VAL A 16 8.97 -0.02 -3.43
C VAL A 16 9.50 0.90 -4.53
N HIS A 17 10.10 2.01 -4.13
CA HIS A 17 10.75 2.95 -5.05
C HIS A 17 11.97 3.60 -4.38
N GLY A 18 13.17 3.25 -4.85
CA GLY A 18 14.41 3.65 -4.18
C GLY A 18 14.43 3.11 -2.74
N GLU A 19 14.65 3.99 -1.78
CA GLU A 19 14.59 3.68 -0.35
C GLU A 19 13.18 3.86 0.23
N ARG A 20 12.18 4.27 -0.55
CA ARG A 20 10.81 4.42 -0.07
C ARG A 20 10.04 3.11 -0.23
N VAL A 21 9.18 2.80 0.75
CA VAL A 21 8.25 1.67 0.70
C VAL A 21 6.85 2.08 1.16
N ALA A 22 5.84 1.53 0.52
CA ALA A 22 4.44 1.66 0.91
C ALA A 22 3.81 0.29 1.10
N PHE A 23 3.10 0.11 2.20
CA PHE A 23 2.31 -1.07 2.50
C PHE A 23 0.84 -0.69 2.50
N TYR A 24 0.04 -1.35 1.67
CA TYR A 24 -1.39 -1.14 1.64
C TYR A 24 -2.14 -2.37 2.17
N GLY A 25 -3.00 -2.13 3.15
CA GLY A 25 -3.84 -3.13 3.78
C GLY A 25 -3.70 -3.18 5.30
N GLY A 26 -4.56 -4.01 5.87
CA GLY A 26 -4.68 -4.23 7.30
C GLY A 26 -5.88 -5.13 7.59
N TYR A 27 -6.18 -5.29 8.87
CA TYR A 27 -7.30 -6.09 9.33
C TYR A 27 -8.48 -5.19 9.75
N GLY A 28 -9.71 -5.70 9.63
CA GLY A 28 -10.89 -5.00 10.15
C GLY A 28 -11.10 -3.63 9.52
N GLU A 29 -11.11 -2.59 10.35
CA GLU A 29 -11.27 -1.18 9.94
C GLU A 29 -10.03 -0.62 9.24
N GLU A 30 -8.85 -1.17 9.54
CA GLU A 30 -7.55 -0.77 8.97
C GLU A 30 -7.31 -1.33 7.56
N ARG A 31 -8.33 -1.93 6.93
CA ARG A 31 -8.21 -2.60 5.64
C ARG A 31 -7.72 -1.68 4.52
N ASP A 32 -7.94 -0.37 4.66
CA ASP A 32 -7.56 0.69 3.72
C ASP A 32 -6.31 1.46 4.15
N ARG A 33 -5.63 1.01 5.21
CA ARG A 33 -4.41 1.64 5.70
C ARG A 33 -3.32 1.63 4.63
N LEU A 34 -2.70 2.78 4.45
CA LEU A 34 -1.47 2.97 3.71
C LEU A 34 -0.38 3.37 4.69
N SER A 35 0.58 2.48 4.94
CA SER A 35 1.76 2.76 5.78
C SER A 35 2.95 3.04 4.88
N LEU A 36 3.53 4.23 5.02
CA LEU A 36 4.75 4.63 4.33
C LEU A 36 5.96 4.45 5.26
N GLY A 37 7.10 4.13 4.66
CA GLY A 37 8.36 4.04 5.38
C GLY A 37 9.56 4.17 4.47
N GLU A 38 10.72 4.21 5.10
CA GLU A 38 12.03 4.21 4.45
C GLU A 38 12.79 2.93 4.78
N LEU A 39 13.45 2.37 3.76
CA LEU A 39 14.30 1.21 3.85
C LEU A 39 15.65 1.65 4.40
N THR A 40 16.06 1.05 5.51
CA THR A 40 17.44 1.13 6.00
C THR A 40 18.22 -0.07 5.47
N ASP A 41 19.39 -0.37 6.03
CA ASP A 41 20.13 -1.56 5.65
C ASP A 41 19.39 -2.87 5.93
N THR A 42 18.57 -2.90 6.98
CA THR A 42 17.94 -4.13 7.50
C THR A 42 16.49 -3.97 7.96
N SER A 43 15.96 -2.74 8.06
CA SER A 43 14.60 -2.47 8.53
C SER A 43 13.84 -1.53 7.60
N VAL A 44 12.55 -1.41 7.86
CA VAL A 44 11.72 -0.31 7.42
C VAL A 44 11.44 0.60 8.61
N GLU A 45 11.80 1.87 8.50
CA GLU A 45 11.43 2.92 9.45
C GLU A 45 10.12 3.58 8.99
N PRO A 46 9.04 3.55 9.81
CA PRO A 46 7.77 4.17 9.43
C PRO A 46 7.90 5.69 9.33
N THR A 47 7.39 6.27 8.25
CA THR A 47 7.40 7.73 8.03
C THR A 47 6.00 8.34 8.10
N ALA A 48 4.98 7.62 7.65
CA ALA A 48 3.59 8.08 7.73
C ALA A 48 2.58 6.94 7.72
N ILE A 49 1.39 7.21 8.23
CA ILE A 49 0.23 6.32 8.13
C ILE A 49 -0.96 7.15 7.63
N GLY A 50 -1.65 6.63 6.62
CA GLY A 50 -2.86 7.24 6.07
C GLY A 50 -3.85 6.19 5.59
N LEU A 51 -4.87 6.65 4.87
CA LEU A 51 -5.85 5.81 4.20
C LEU A 51 -5.75 6.05 2.70
N LEU A 52 -5.74 4.98 1.92
CA LEU A 52 -5.84 5.09 0.46
C LEU A 52 -7.32 5.18 0.07
N THR A 53 -7.74 6.35 -0.37
CA THR A 53 -9.10 6.58 -0.89
C THR A 53 -9.13 6.51 -2.40
N LEU A 54 -10.30 6.25 -2.97
CA LEU A 54 -10.55 6.51 -4.39
C LEU A 54 -10.76 8.02 -4.58
N PRO A 55 -10.62 8.54 -5.83
CA PRO A 55 -10.89 9.95 -6.12
C PRO A 55 -12.29 10.40 -5.67
N ASP A 56 -13.27 9.51 -5.76
CA ASP A 56 -14.68 9.80 -5.40
C ASP A 56 -15.00 9.50 -3.93
N GLY A 57 -13.99 9.21 -3.09
CA GLY A 57 -14.15 8.93 -1.67
C GLY A 57 -13.67 7.53 -1.25
N PRO A 58 -14.11 7.02 -0.09
CA PRO A 58 -13.64 5.73 0.42
C PRO A 58 -13.99 4.58 -0.52
N ALA A 59 -13.05 3.63 -0.66
CA ALA A 59 -13.26 2.47 -1.53
C ALA A 59 -14.40 1.57 -0.99
N PRO A 60 -15.24 1.01 -1.90
CA PRO A 60 -16.15 -0.08 -1.57
C PRO A 60 -15.48 -1.22 -0.79
N SER A 61 -16.29 -1.94 -0.02
CA SER A 61 -15.81 -2.98 0.90
C SER A 61 -15.07 -4.12 0.18
N ARG A 62 -15.45 -4.42 -1.06
CA ARG A 62 -14.82 -5.45 -1.90
C ARG A 62 -13.92 -4.83 -2.96
N ARG A 63 -12.68 -5.30 -3.00
CA ARG A 63 -11.65 -4.83 -3.92
C ARG A 63 -10.61 -5.89 -4.24
N LEU A 64 -10.00 -5.76 -5.41
CA LEU A 64 -8.80 -6.45 -5.83
C LEU A 64 -7.61 -5.51 -5.69
N VAL A 65 -6.49 -6.04 -5.24
CA VAL A 65 -5.29 -5.25 -4.93
C VAL A 65 -4.07 -5.95 -5.49
N VAL A 66 -3.24 -5.22 -6.22
CA VAL A 66 -1.99 -5.73 -6.77
C VAL A 66 -0.87 -4.72 -6.54
N GLY A 67 0.24 -5.16 -5.94
CA GLY A 67 1.48 -4.37 -5.86
C GLY A 67 2.44 -4.75 -6.99
N ARG A 68 3.00 -3.78 -7.70
CA ARG A 68 4.03 -4.01 -8.73
C ARG A 68 4.99 -2.84 -8.83
N GLY A 69 6.25 -3.05 -8.49
CA GLY A 69 7.28 -2.02 -8.51
C GLY A 69 6.93 -0.89 -7.54
N SER A 70 6.90 0.35 -8.03
CA SER A 70 6.50 1.54 -7.25
C SER A 70 4.99 1.71 -7.09
N ARG A 71 4.16 0.83 -7.70
CA ARG A 71 2.72 1.06 -7.82
C ARG A 71 1.87 0.07 -7.06
N ILE A 72 0.76 0.57 -6.51
CA ILE A 72 -0.34 -0.22 -5.96
C ILE A 72 -1.58 0.04 -6.81
N TYR A 73 -2.12 -1.02 -7.38
CA TYR A 73 -3.34 -1.01 -8.18
C TYR A 73 -4.50 -1.48 -7.32
N VAL A 74 -5.57 -0.69 -7.29
CA VAL A 74 -6.79 -1.02 -6.57
C VAL A 74 -7.96 -1.03 -7.52
N GLN A 75 -8.67 -2.16 -7.58
CA GLN A 75 -9.93 -2.30 -8.31
C GLN A 75 -11.04 -2.47 -7.30
N ALA A 76 -11.93 -1.50 -7.16
CA ALA A 76 -13.14 -1.68 -6.36
C ALA A 76 -14.31 -2.13 -7.25
N GLU A 77 -15.38 -2.64 -6.63
CA GLU A 77 -16.64 -2.89 -7.34
C GLU A 77 -17.08 -1.65 -8.14
N PRO A 78 -17.53 -1.82 -9.40
CA PRO A 78 -17.90 -3.07 -10.08
C PRO A 78 -16.73 -3.79 -10.80
N PHE A 79 -15.48 -3.53 -10.45
CA PHE A 79 -14.28 -4.13 -11.04
C PHE A 79 -14.06 -3.81 -12.51
N THR A 80 -14.38 -2.58 -12.90
CA THR A 80 -14.24 -2.11 -14.29
C THR A 80 -13.02 -1.21 -14.49
N THR A 81 -12.53 -0.55 -13.44
CA THR A 81 -11.40 0.38 -13.52
C THR A 81 -10.41 0.16 -12.39
N TRP A 82 -9.15 0.48 -12.66
CA TRP A 82 -8.07 0.43 -11.68
C TRP A 82 -7.69 1.85 -11.26
N GLY A 83 -7.81 2.13 -9.96
CA GLY A 83 -7.09 3.25 -9.34
C GLY A 83 -5.62 2.88 -9.15
N VAL A 84 -4.74 3.85 -9.29
CA VAL A 84 -3.29 3.66 -9.14
C VAL A 84 -2.76 4.62 -8.09
N PHE A 85 -2.09 4.08 -7.09
CA PHE A 85 -1.18 4.82 -6.22
C PHE A 85 0.24 4.56 -6.71
N ASP A 86 1.00 5.61 -7.02
CA ASP A 86 2.41 5.51 -7.39
C ASP A 86 3.27 6.15 -6.31
N LEU A 87 4.20 5.37 -5.74
CA LEU A 87 5.13 5.83 -4.71
C LEU A 87 6.26 6.68 -5.30
N SER A 88 6.45 6.66 -6.62
CA SER A 88 7.48 7.48 -7.26
C SER A 88 7.11 8.95 -7.39
N ASP A 89 5.81 9.26 -7.35
CA ASP A 89 5.27 10.61 -7.49
C ASP A 89 5.65 11.53 -6.31
#